data_AF-A0A7W1WR57-F1
#
_entry.id   AF-A0A7W1WR57-F1
#
_cell.length_a   1.000
_cell.length_b   1.000
_cell.length_c   1.000
_cell.angle_alpha   90.00
_cell.angle_beta   90.00
_cell.angle_gamma   90.00
#
_symmetry.space_group_name_H-M   'P 1'
#
loop_
_entity.id
_entity.type
_entity.pdbx_description
1 polymer ?
#
loop_
_entity_poly.entity_id
_entity_poly.type
_entity_poly.pdbx_seq_one_letter_code
_entity_poly.pdbx_strand_id
1 'polypeptide(L)' 'MTTVVSSAPIAKEYYYHLLEASYQRAKRILEEMEQAPEKYSPEKMRETIAYVSHLKKEMEEYKI' A
#
# COMPACT_ATOMS: atom_id res chain seq x y z
N MET A 1 26.70 16.83 24.09
CA MET A 1 26.60 15.49 23.47
C MET A 1 25.14 15.15 23.33
N THR A 2 24.57 15.33 22.14
CA THR A 2 23.18 14.93 21.84
C THR A 2 23.21 13.45 21.44
N THR A 3 22.72 12.60 22.34
CA THR A 3 22.44 11.20 22.07
C THR A 3 21.37 11.14 20.98
N VAL A 4 21.79 10.76 19.77
CA VAL A 4 20.85 10.43 18.68
C VAL A 4 20.17 9.14 19.09
N VAL A 5 19.00 9.27 19.72
CA VAL A 5 18.12 8.15 20.04
C VAL A 5 17.68 7.59 18.69
N SER A 6 18.09 6.36 18.40
CA SER A 6 17.85 5.68 17.13
C SER A 6 16.37 5.74 16.76
N SER A 7 16.04 6.53 15.73
CA SER A 7 14.69 6.78 15.22
C SER A 7 14.15 5.65 14.33
N ALA A 8 14.88 4.54 14.23
CA ALA A 8 14.55 3.39 13.39
C ALA A 8 13.20 2.71 13.70
N PRO A 9 12.78 2.49 14.97
CA PRO A 9 11.49 1.87 15.25
C PRO A 9 10.32 2.78 14.83
N ILE A 10 10.45 4.09 15.06
CA ILE A 10 9.46 5.11 14.69
C ILE A 10 9.33 5.21 13.17
N ALA A 11 10.44 5.16 12.43
CA ALA A 11 10.42 5.19 10.97
C ALA A 11 9.70 3.97 10.37
N LYS A 12 9.85 2.79 10.99
CA LYS A 12 9.15 1.57 10.58
C LYS A 12 7.64 1.70 10.73
N GLU A 13 7.16 2.26 11.85
CA GLU A 13 5.73 2.51 12.11
C GLU A 13 5.12 3.48 11.09
N TYR A 14 5.77 4.63 10.85
CA TYR A 14 5.28 5.59 9.86
C TYR A 14 5.25 5.00 8.45
N TYR A 15 6.26 4.21 8.10
CA TYR A 15 6.29 3.54 6.81
C TYR A 15 5.18 2.50 6.68
N TYR A 16 4.92 1.70 7.72
CA TYR A 16 3.80 0.77 7.76
C TYR A 16 2.45 1.47 7.55
N HIS A 17 2.20 2.59 8.24
CA HIS A 17 0.97 3.36 8.07
C HIS A 17 0.83 3.96 6.65
N LEU A 18 1.94 4.36 6.04
CA LEU A 18 1.94 4.82 4.65
C LEU A 18 1.56 3.68 3.68
N LEU A 19 2.11 2.48 3.89
CA LEU A 19 1.76 1.29 3.12
C LEU A 19 0.28 0.93 3.30
N GLU A 20 -0.23 0.97 4.54
CA GLU A 20 -1.63 0.71 4.85
C GLU A 20 -2.57 1.70 4.15
N ALA A 21 -2.29 3.00 4.24
CA ALA A 21 -3.09 4.03 3.57
C ALA A 21 -3.08 3.85 2.05
N SER A 22 -1.92 3.52 1.48
CA SER A 22 -1.76 3.24 0.05
C SER A 22 -2.55 2.00 -0.37
N TYR A 23 -2.52 0.94 0.44
CA TYR A 23 -3.26 -0.30 0.21
C TYR A 23 -4.77 -0.07 0.22
N GLN A 24 -5.27 0.63 1.24
CA GLN A 24 -6.71 0.95 1.34
C GLN A 24 -7.20 1.81 0.17
N ARG A 25 -6.36 2.72 -0.34
CA ARG A 25 -6.69 3.51 -1.52
C ARG A 25 -6.71 2.65 -2.79
N ALA A 26 -5.67 1.84 -3.00
CA ALA A 26 -5.58 0.97 -4.16
C ALA A 26 -6.73 -0.06 -4.20
N LYS A 27 -7.14 -0.58 -3.04
CA LYS A 27 -8.29 -1.47 -2.91
C LYS A 27 -9.60 -0.79 -3.32
N ARG A 28 -9.84 0.45 -2.87
CA ARG A 28 -11.02 1.23 -3.30
C ARG A 28 -11.05 1.47 -4.80
N ILE A 29 -9.90 1.76 -5.41
CA ILE A 29 -9.78 1.92 -6.87
C ILE A 29 -10.11 0.60 -7.57
N LEU A 30 -9.61 -0.53 -7.06
CA LEU A 30 -9.92 -1.84 -7.61
C LEU A 30 -11.41 -2.17 -7.52
N GLU A 31 -12.06 -1.89 -6.38
CA GLU A 31 -13.50 -2.04 -6.20
C GLU A 31 -14.29 -1.17 -7.19
N GLU A 32 -13.84 0.07 -7.45
CA GLU A 32 -14.45 0.93 -8.47
C GLU A 32 -14.28 0.36 -9.88
N MET A 33 -13.10 -0.19 -10.19
CA MET A 33 -12.84 -0.86 -11.47
C MET A 33 -13.70 -2.10 -11.68
N GLU A 34 -13.96 -2.86 -10.62
CA GLU A 34 -14.85 -4.03 -10.65
C GLU A 34 -16.33 -3.64 -10.83
N GLN A 35 -16.75 -2.50 -10.28
CA GLN A 35 -18.11 -1.99 -10.42
C GLN A 35 -18.39 -1.34 -11.77
N ALA A 36 -17.38 -0.75 -12.41
CA ALA A 36 -17.51 -0.06 -13.70
C ALA A 36 -16.38 -0.47 -14.68
N PRO A 37 -16.28 -1.76 -15.06
CA PRO A 37 -15.20 -2.28 -15.89
C PRO A 37 -15.14 -1.63 -17.28
N GLU A 38 -16.24 -1.07 -17.78
CA GLU A 38 -16.31 -0.35 -19.05
C GLU A 38 -15.54 0.99 -19.05
N LYS A 39 -15.25 1.56 -17.89
CA LYS A 39 -14.49 2.82 -17.75
C LYS A 39 -12.98 2.62 -17.75
N TYR A 40 -12.52 1.37 -17.58
CA TYR A 40 -11.13 1.05 -17.32
C TYR A 40 -10.61 0.03 -18.31
N SER A 41 -9.33 0.15 -18.70
CA SER A 41 -8.72 -0.89 -19.52
C SER A 41 -8.43 -2.13 -18.68
N PRO A 42 -8.54 -3.34 -19.25
CA PRO A 42 -8.15 -4.57 -18.55
C PRO A 42 -6.69 -4.56 -18.06
N GLU A 43 -5.81 -3.85 -18.76
CA GLU A 43 -4.41 -3.66 -18.38
C GLU A 43 -4.28 -2.88 -17.07
N LYS A 44 -4.97 -1.75 -16.93
CA LYS A 44 -4.98 -0.96 -15.68
C LYS A 44 -5.53 -1.74 -14.50
N MET A 45 -6.53 -2.58 -14.73
CA MET A 45 -7.07 -3.46 -13.69
C MET A 45 -6.02 -4.48 -13.24
N ARG A 46 -5.31 -5.11 -14.17
CA ARG A 46 -4.20 -6.05 -13.86
C ARG A 46 -3.06 -5.36 -13.11
N GLU A 47 -2.67 -4.16 -13.52
CA GLU A 47 -1.65 -3.36 -12.83
C GLU A 47 -2.08 -3.01 -11.40
N THR A 48 -3.36 -2.63 -11.22
CA THR A 48 -3.91 -2.29 -9.90
C THR A 48 -3.94 -3.52 -8.99
N ILE A 49 -4.33 -4.69 -9.51
CA ILE A 49 -4.28 -5.97 -8.76
C ILE A 49 -2.84 -6.30 -8.34
N ALA A 50 -1.88 -6.16 -9.26
CA ALA A 50 -0.47 -6.40 -8.97
C ALA A 50 0.05 -5.44 -7.90
N TYR A 51 -0.33 -4.16 -7.97
CA TYR A 51 0.04 -3.14 -6.99
C TYR A 51 -0.55 -3.42 -5.60
N VAL A 52 -1.84 -3.77 -5.52
CA VAL A 52 -2.50 -4.19 -4.26
C VAL A 52 -1.79 -5.41 -3.65
N SER A 53 -1.42 -6.38 -4.48
CA SER A 53 -0.71 -7.58 -4.03
C SER A 53 0.69 -7.26 -3.52
N HIS A 54 1.41 -6.36 -4.20
CA HIS A 54 2.72 -5.89 -3.79
C HIS A 54 2.66 -5.19 -2.43
N LEU A 55 1.73 -4.24 -2.25
CA LEU A 55 1.56 -3.52 -0.99
C LEU A 55 1.21 -4.46 0.16
N LYS A 56 0.34 -5.46 -0.08
CA LYS A 56 0.01 -6.47 0.95
C LYS A 56 1.25 -7.24 1.40
N LYS A 57 2.08 -7.69 0.45
CA LYS A 57 3.32 -8.41 0.76
C LYS A 57 4.29 -7.53 1.54
N GLU A 58 4.46 -6.28 1.12
CA GLU A 58 5.33 -5.33 1.81
C GLU A 58 4.83 -5.05 3.24
N MET A 59 3.52 -4.85 3.43
CA MET A 59 2.94 -4.73 4.77
C MET A 59 3.19 -5.95 5.67
N GLU A 60 3.23 -7.17 5.11
CA GLU A 60 3.57 -8.39 5.87
C GLU A 60 5.03 -8.40 6.34
N GLU A 61 5.96 -7.91 5.51
CA GLU A 61 7.38 -7.76 5.86
C GLU A 61 7.61 -6.70 6.95
N TYR A 62 6.82 -5.63 6.91
CA TYR A 62 6.90 -4.52 7.85
C TYR A 62 5.93 -4.61 9.02
N LYS A 63 5.18 -5.70 9.15
CA LYS A 63 4.17 -5.88 10.22
C LYS A 63 4.83 -5.67 11.59
N ILE A 64 4.24 -4.75 12.35
CA ILE A 64 4.63 -4.40 13.72
C ILE A 64 3.62 -5.04 14.67
#